data_AF-A0A971V6B6-F1
#
_entry.id   AF-A0A971V6B6-F1
#
_cell.length_a   1.000
_cell.length_b   1.000
_cell.length_c   1.000
_cell.angle_alpha   90.00
_cell.angle_beta   90.00
_cell.angle_gamma   90.00
#
_symmetry.space_group_name_H-M   'P 1'
#
loop_
_entity.id
_entity.type
_entity.pdbx_description
1 polymer ?
#
loop_
_entity_poly.entity_id
_entity_poly.type
_entity_poly.pdbx_seq_one_letter_code
_entity_poly.pdbx_strand_id
1 'polypeptide(L)'
;MLTNYDFDDLTALLVSIRFNPYRDFYVEALDALTKYIEKNQFDTPVESSAVRHLLSKYVNFNDQLLAWVHNPCLFTGATRTIGGASTYLIIVKIFSTLLAVIYEKEYDRAVSLASASRNIPAILADYEGDEAKIRKKIAVEIKPYRNDFDKFFLQTELKAYPTK
;
A
#
# COMPACT_ATOMS: atom_id res chain seq x y z
N MET A 1 -2.60 -5.95 -13.14
CA MET A 1 -1.35 -6.11 -12.36
C MET A 1 -0.72 -4.75 -12.12
N LEU A 2 -0.08 -4.57 -10.97
CA LEU A 2 0.68 -3.36 -10.63
C LEU A 2 2.16 -3.50 -10.99
N THR A 3 2.83 -2.38 -11.19
CA THR A 3 4.27 -2.27 -11.45
C THR A 3 5.05 -1.84 -10.21
N ASN A 4 6.37 -1.98 -10.22
CA ASN A 4 7.21 -1.46 -9.13
C ASN A 4 6.99 0.04 -8.85
N TYR A 5 6.69 0.86 -9.88
CA TYR A 5 6.39 2.28 -9.67
C TYR A 5 5.07 2.50 -8.95
N ASP A 6 4.07 1.65 -9.18
CA ASP A 6 2.84 1.70 -8.40
C ASP A 6 3.13 1.43 -6.91
N PHE A 7 4.07 0.53 -6.59
CA PHE A 7 4.48 0.27 -5.20
C PHE A 7 5.24 1.46 -4.58
N ASP A 8 6.00 2.22 -5.37
CA ASP A 8 6.58 3.49 -4.91
C ASP A 8 5.47 4.50 -4.59
N ASP A 9 4.42 4.56 -5.41
CA ASP A 9 3.25 5.41 -5.17
C ASP A 9 2.47 4.99 -3.93
N LEU A 10 2.31 3.68 -3.69
CA LEU A 10 1.74 3.16 -2.45
C LEU A 10 2.58 3.57 -1.22
N THR A 11 3.91 3.52 -1.33
CA THR A 11 4.84 4.00 -0.30
C THR A 11 4.63 5.49 -0.03
N ALA A 12 4.58 6.30 -1.08
CA ALA A 12 4.37 7.74 -0.99
C ALA A 12 3.02 8.08 -0.33
N LEU A 13 1.95 7.34 -0.65
CA LEU A 13 0.64 7.51 -0.01
C LEU A 13 0.69 7.22 1.50
N LEU A 14 1.35 6.13 1.92
CA LEU A 14 1.54 5.81 3.34
C LEU A 14 2.33 6.91 4.06
N VAL A 15 3.38 7.43 3.43
CA VAL A 15 4.14 8.56 3.96
C VAL A 15 3.27 9.81 4.08
N SER A 16 2.43 10.10 3.10
CA SER A 16 1.50 11.23 3.15
C SER A 16 0.51 11.13 4.31
N ILE A 17 -0.11 9.96 4.50
CA ILE A 17 -1.04 9.70 5.61
C ILE A 17 -0.33 9.88 6.96
N ARG A 18 0.91 9.38 7.08
CA ARG A 18 1.71 9.55 8.31
C ARG A 18 1.89 11.03 8.69
N PHE A 19 2.08 11.93 7.72
CA PHE A 19 2.32 13.34 8.00
C PHE A 19 1.04 14.15 8.20
N ASN A 20 -0.04 13.76 7.55
CA ASN A 20 -1.31 14.45 7.63
C ASN A 20 -2.43 13.42 7.44
N PRO A 21 -2.90 12.74 8.50
CA PRO A 21 -3.89 11.66 8.43
C PRO A 21 -5.35 12.15 8.32
N TYR A 22 -5.59 13.44 8.52
CA TYR A 22 -6.93 14.04 8.66
C TYR A 22 -7.51 14.55 7.34
N ARG A 23 -6.94 14.13 6.20
CA ARG A 23 -7.45 14.56 4.88
C ARG A 23 -8.68 13.76 4.50
N ASP A 24 -9.78 14.46 4.27
CA ASP A 24 -11.10 13.86 4.01
C ASP A 24 -11.11 12.88 2.83
N PHE A 25 -10.34 13.16 1.77
CA PHE A 25 -10.33 12.33 0.57
C PHE A 25 -9.72 10.94 0.80
N TYR A 26 -8.95 10.71 1.88
CA TYR A 26 -8.29 9.41 2.07
C TYR A 26 -9.28 8.26 2.22
N VAL A 27 -10.44 8.50 2.82
CA VAL A 27 -11.46 7.45 2.96
C VAL A 27 -11.87 6.94 1.59
N GLU A 28 -12.21 7.86 0.67
CA GLU A 28 -12.63 7.51 -0.69
C GLU A 28 -11.47 6.94 -1.53
N ALA A 29 -10.28 7.53 -1.42
CA ALA A 29 -9.11 7.09 -2.17
C ALA A 29 -8.63 5.70 -1.75
N LEU A 30 -8.58 5.41 -0.44
CA LEU A 30 -8.18 4.10 0.08
C LEU A 30 -9.21 3.01 -0.26
N ASP A 31 -10.51 3.31 -0.17
CA ASP A 31 -11.56 2.39 -0.57
C ASP A 31 -11.48 2.05 -2.07
N ALA A 32 -11.35 3.06 -2.92
CA ALA A 32 -11.20 2.87 -4.37
C ALA A 32 -9.92 2.07 -4.72
N LEU A 33 -8.80 2.38 -4.06
CA LEU A 33 -7.53 1.69 -4.24
C LEU A 33 -7.61 0.22 -3.81
N THR A 34 -8.23 -0.05 -2.67
CA THR A 34 -8.40 -1.42 -2.16
C THR A 34 -9.22 -2.26 -3.14
N LYS A 35 -10.38 -1.74 -3.58
CA LYS A 35 -11.24 -2.39 -4.60
C LYS A 35 -10.51 -2.61 -5.92
N TYR A 36 -9.70 -1.64 -6.35
CA TYR A 36 -8.89 -1.76 -7.56
C TYR A 36 -7.88 -2.91 -7.44
N ILE A 37 -7.17 -3.00 -6.33
CA ILE A 37 -6.15 -4.04 -6.10
C ILE A 37 -6.81 -5.42 -6.03
N GLU A 38 -7.92 -5.57 -5.31
CA GLU A 38 -8.65 -6.85 -5.19
C GLU A 38 -9.15 -7.36 -6.55
N LYS A 39 -9.60 -6.46 -7.44
CA LYS A 39 -10.16 -6.83 -8.75
C LYS A 39 -9.11 -7.22 -9.79
N ASN A 40 -7.93 -6.61 -9.78
CA ASN A 40 -6.99 -6.61 -10.92
C ASN A 40 -5.83 -7.61 -10.83
N GLN A 41 -6.05 -8.72 -10.14
CA GLN A 41 -4.99 -9.63 -9.72
C GLN A 41 -4.47 -10.58 -10.81
N PHE A 42 -5.31 -11.03 -11.77
CA PHE A 42 -4.92 -12.16 -12.62
C PHE A 42 -5.21 -12.04 -14.13
N ASP A 43 -6.07 -11.12 -14.61
CA ASP A 43 -6.47 -11.10 -16.04
C ASP A 43 -6.45 -9.72 -16.72
N THR A 44 -6.12 -8.66 -15.98
CA THR A 44 -6.10 -7.29 -16.53
C THR A 44 -4.77 -6.93 -17.18
N PRO A 45 -4.79 -6.22 -18.32
CA PRO A 45 -3.61 -5.61 -18.91
C PRO A 45 -2.81 -4.81 -17.86
N VAL A 46 -1.50 -4.77 -18.01
CA VAL A 46 -0.65 -3.88 -17.20
C VAL A 46 -1.01 -2.44 -17.57
N GLU A 47 -1.54 -1.70 -16.62
CA GLU A 47 -1.76 -0.26 -16.76
C GLU A 47 -0.57 0.47 -16.13
N SER A 48 0.09 1.34 -16.90
CA SER A 48 1.17 2.17 -16.37
C SER A 48 0.60 3.23 -15.43
N SER A 49 1.24 3.40 -14.27
CA SER A 49 0.87 4.44 -13.29
C SER A 49 -0.59 4.34 -12.81
N ALA A 50 -1.11 3.12 -12.69
CA ALA A 50 -2.50 2.85 -12.31
C ALA A 50 -2.86 3.51 -10.98
N VAL A 51 -1.95 3.45 -9.99
CA VAL A 51 -2.15 4.09 -8.69
C VAL A 51 -2.27 5.60 -8.84
N ARG A 52 -1.40 6.26 -9.63
CA ARG A 52 -1.50 7.71 -9.89
C ARG A 52 -2.79 8.08 -10.58
N HIS A 53 -3.18 7.35 -11.62
CA HIS A 53 -4.45 7.59 -12.33
C HIS A 53 -5.65 7.46 -11.40
N LEU A 54 -5.61 6.54 -10.44
CA LEU A 54 -6.65 6.39 -9.44
C LEU A 54 -6.64 7.56 -8.45
N LEU A 55 -5.49 7.88 -7.88
CA LEU A 55 -5.35 8.92 -6.85
C LEU A 55 -5.60 10.34 -7.39
N SER A 56 -5.28 10.61 -8.66
CA SER A 56 -5.41 11.95 -9.27
C SER A 56 -6.86 12.45 -9.34
N LYS A 57 -7.83 11.54 -9.20
CA LYS A 57 -9.27 11.85 -9.13
C LYS A 57 -9.67 12.48 -7.79
N TYR A 58 -8.87 12.25 -6.75
CA TYR A 58 -9.16 12.67 -5.37
C TYR A 58 -8.23 13.79 -4.90
N VAL A 59 -7.00 13.83 -5.41
CA VAL A 59 -5.98 14.80 -5.00
C VAL A 59 -6.14 16.11 -5.77
N ASN A 60 -6.14 17.22 -5.03
CA ASN A 60 -6.10 18.55 -5.61
C ASN A 60 -4.67 18.89 -6.05
N PHE A 61 -4.52 19.50 -7.24
CA PHE A 61 -3.23 19.91 -7.80
C PHE A 61 -2.39 20.81 -6.87
N ASN A 62 -3.03 21.59 -6.00
CA ASN A 62 -2.35 22.48 -5.06
C ASN A 62 -1.79 21.77 -3.82
N ASP A 63 -2.03 20.46 -3.68
CA ASP A 63 -1.54 19.69 -2.56
C ASP A 63 -0.07 19.31 -2.72
N GLN A 64 0.83 20.10 -2.14
CA GLN A 64 2.28 19.86 -2.26
C GLN A 64 2.73 18.48 -1.77
N LEU A 65 2.05 17.89 -0.76
CA LEU A 65 2.42 16.57 -0.23
C LEU A 65 2.10 15.44 -1.22
N LEU A 66 1.16 15.70 -2.13
CA LEU A 66 0.64 14.72 -3.08
C LEU A 66 0.76 15.17 -4.54
N ALA A 67 1.47 16.27 -4.80
CA ALA A 67 1.69 16.80 -6.14
C ALA A 67 2.33 15.77 -7.09
N TRP A 68 3.06 14.80 -6.53
CA TRP A 68 3.61 13.67 -7.28
C TRP A 68 2.53 12.90 -8.06
N VAL A 69 1.30 12.81 -7.55
CA VAL A 69 0.18 12.09 -8.20
C VAL A 69 -0.14 12.64 -9.59
N HIS A 70 0.09 13.93 -9.83
CA HIS A 70 -0.17 14.58 -11.12
C HIS A 70 1.02 14.55 -12.09
N ASN A 71 2.15 14.00 -11.67
CA ASN A 71 3.32 13.89 -12.51
C ASN A 71 3.34 12.47 -13.13
N PRO A 72 3.26 12.31 -14.46
CA PRO A 72 3.34 10.99 -15.07
C PRO A 72 4.70 10.35 -14.82
N CYS A 73 4.72 9.05 -14.51
CA CYS A 73 5.98 8.31 -14.45
C CYS A 73 6.41 7.98 -15.89
N LEU A 74 7.35 8.76 -16.43
CA LEU A 74 7.86 8.59 -17.80
C LEU A 74 8.99 7.56 -17.92
N PHE A 75 9.38 6.90 -16.81
CA PHE A 75 10.51 5.98 -16.80
C PHE A 75 10.11 4.61 -17.35
N THR A 76 10.72 4.21 -18.46
CA THR A 76 10.44 2.95 -19.16
C THR A 76 11.51 1.88 -18.99
N GLY A 77 12.71 2.25 -18.53
CA GLY A 77 13.89 1.37 -18.56
C GLY A 77 13.98 0.29 -17.48
N ALA A 78 13.14 0.33 -16.44
CA ALA A 78 13.21 -0.60 -15.30
C ALA A 78 11.83 -1.05 -14.77
N THR A 79 10.77 -0.87 -15.58
CA THR A 79 9.42 -1.27 -15.19
C THR A 79 9.32 -2.78 -15.13
N ARG A 80 8.90 -3.32 -13.98
CA ARG A 80 8.53 -4.72 -13.83
C ARG A 80 7.15 -4.84 -13.19
N THR A 81 6.39 -5.85 -13.62
CA THR A 81 5.13 -6.23 -12.97
C THR A 81 5.44 -6.95 -11.67
N ILE A 82 4.74 -6.58 -10.60
CA ILE A 82 4.82 -7.30 -9.32
C ILE A 82 3.63 -8.26 -9.25
N GLY A 83 3.89 -9.54 -9.08
CA GLY A 83 2.90 -10.61 -8.95
C GLY A 83 2.76 -11.15 -7.53
N GLY A 84 1.92 -12.17 -7.40
CA GLY A 84 1.74 -12.95 -6.16
C GLY A 84 0.52 -12.51 -5.34
N ALA A 85 -0.41 -13.45 -5.10
CA ALA A 85 -1.61 -13.19 -4.30
C ALA A 85 -1.27 -12.67 -2.88
N SER A 86 -0.22 -13.23 -2.27
CA SER A 86 0.32 -12.82 -0.95
C SER A 86 0.63 -11.33 -0.90
N THR A 87 1.36 -10.82 -1.90
CA THR A 87 1.75 -9.42 -2.02
C THR A 87 0.54 -8.49 -1.92
N TYR A 88 -0.47 -8.77 -2.73
CA TYR A 88 -1.64 -7.92 -2.82
C TYR A 88 -2.58 -8.05 -1.63
N LEU A 89 -2.70 -9.25 -1.05
CA LEU A 89 -3.42 -9.45 0.21
C LEU A 89 -2.82 -8.62 1.34
N ILE A 90 -1.48 -8.53 1.43
CA ILE A 90 -0.79 -7.70 2.42
C ILE A 90 -1.15 -6.22 2.23
N ILE A 91 -1.06 -5.71 0.99
CA ILE A 91 -1.38 -4.31 0.69
C ILE A 91 -2.85 -4.00 0.99
N VAL A 92 -3.77 -4.86 0.54
CA VAL A 92 -5.21 -4.73 0.81
C VAL A 92 -5.48 -4.70 2.31
N LYS A 93 -4.82 -5.57 3.09
CA LYS A 93 -5.00 -5.59 4.55
C LYS A 93 -4.47 -4.33 5.22
N ILE A 94 -3.33 -3.80 4.78
CA ILE A 94 -2.79 -2.52 5.27
C ILE A 94 -3.78 -1.39 5.00
N PHE A 95 -4.23 -1.24 3.74
CA PHE A 95 -5.10 -0.12 3.37
C PHE A 95 -6.51 -0.23 3.92
N SER A 96 -7.09 -1.44 4.01
CA SER A 96 -8.38 -1.65 4.67
C SER A 96 -8.32 -1.31 6.15
N THR A 97 -7.22 -1.64 6.83
CA THR A 97 -7.03 -1.29 8.24
C THR A 97 -6.84 0.22 8.41
N LEU A 98 -6.06 0.87 7.53
CA LEU A 98 -5.93 2.33 7.52
C LEU A 98 -7.27 3.02 7.28
N LEU A 99 -8.05 2.55 6.31
CA LEU A 99 -9.38 3.06 6.00
C LEU A 99 -10.28 3.01 7.24
N ALA A 100 -10.35 1.86 7.92
CA ALA A 100 -11.16 1.71 9.12
C ALA A 100 -10.72 2.67 10.23
N VAL A 101 -9.42 2.76 10.50
CA VAL A 101 -8.84 3.63 11.53
C VAL A 101 -9.08 5.13 11.23
N ILE A 102 -8.94 5.55 9.97
CA ILE A 102 -9.21 6.94 9.55
C ILE A 102 -10.71 7.25 9.64
N TYR A 103 -11.56 6.30 9.23
CA TYR A 103 -13.02 6.44 9.32
C TYR A 103 -13.50 6.63 10.76
N GLU A 104 -12.89 5.90 11.70
CA GLU A 104 -13.13 6.03 13.14
C GLU A 104 -12.45 7.27 13.78
N LYS A 105 -11.70 8.05 12.98
CA LYS A 105 -10.95 9.24 13.40
C LYS A 105 -9.87 8.95 14.45
N GLU A 106 -9.35 7.72 14.48
CA GLU A 106 -8.24 7.30 15.34
C GLU A 106 -6.88 7.72 14.72
N TYR A 107 -6.67 9.03 14.58
CA TYR A 107 -5.55 9.56 13.78
C TYR A 107 -4.16 9.19 14.31
N ASP A 108 -3.95 9.10 15.62
CA ASP A 108 -2.66 8.66 16.19
C ASP A 108 -2.34 7.21 15.80
N ARG A 109 -3.36 6.35 15.80
CA ARG A 109 -3.24 4.97 15.33
C ARG A 109 -3.02 4.93 13.82
N ALA A 110 -3.65 5.82 13.04
CA ALA A 110 -3.40 5.93 11.60
C ALA A 110 -1.95 6.32 11.31
N VAL A 111 -1.39 7.27 12.06
CA VAL A 111 0.02 7.68 11.96
C VAL A 111 0.94 6.52 12.31
N SER A 112 0.66 5.80 13.39
CA SER A 112 1.46 4.64 13.80
C SER A 112 1.42 3.51 12.75
N LEU A 113 0.23 3.20 12.24
CA LEU A 113 0.03 2.18 11.21
C LEU A 113 0.75 2.54 9.89
N ALA A 114 0.58 3.77 9.43
CA ALA A 114 1.23 4.28 8.23
C ALA A 114 2.75 4.31 8.39
N SER A 115 3.25 4.71 9.58
CA SER A 115 4.67 4.67 9.92
C SER A 115 5.21 3.24 9.85
N ALA A 116 4.54 2.27 10.48
CA ALA A 116 4.98 0.88 10.50
C ALA A 116 4.87 0.18 9.13
N SER A 117 4.00 0.67 8.25
CA SER A 117 3.72 0.02 6.96
C SER A 117 4.43 0.66 5.77
N ARG A 118 4.97 1.87 5.90
CA ARG A 118 5.51 2.66 4.77
C ARG A 118 6.53 1.93 3.90
N ASN A 119 7.36 1.07 4.48
CA ASN A 119 8.41 0.36 3.75
C ASN A 119 7.90 -0.97 3.13
N ILE A 120 6.71 -1.43 3.50
CA ILE A 120 6.19 -2.72 3.07
C ILE A 120 6.03 -2.80 1.55
N PRO A 121 5.49 -1.79 0.84
CA PRO A 121 5.41 -1.87 -0.61
C PRO A 121 6.79 -2.04 -1.28
N ALA A 122 7.80 -1.26 -0.86
CA ALA A 122 9.16 -1.43 -1.37
C ALA A 122 9.73 -2.83 -1.07
N ILE A 123 9.52 -3.36 0.15
CA ILE A 123 9.94 -4.73 0.52
C ILE A 123 9.30 -5.77 -0.40
N LEU A 124 8.01 -5.61 -0.70
CA LEU A 124 7.27 -6.53 -1.58
C LEU A 124 7.79 -6.47 -3.02
N ALA A 125 8.07 -5.26 -3.53
CA ALA A 125 8.62 -5.08 -4.87
C ALA A 125 10.06 -5.59 -5.00
N ASP A 126 10.91 -5.43 -3.97
CA ASP A 126 12.33 -5.80 -4.01
C ASP A 126 12.59 -7.29 -3.82
N TYR A 127 11.76 -7.97 -3.03
CA TYR A 127 11.93 -9.39 -2.70
C TYR A 127 10.86 -10.28 -3.31
N GLU A 128 10.23 -9.82 -4.38
CA GLU A 128 9.25 -10.60 -5.14
C GLU A 128 9.79 -12.02 -5.44
N GLY A 129 8.98 -13.05 -5.11
CA GLY A 129 9.36 -14.45 -5.25
C GLY A 129 10.14 -15.06 -4.08
N ASP A 130 10.67 -14.24 -3.15
CA ASP A 130 11.30 -14.69 -1.89
C ASP A 130 10.37 -14.44 -0.70
N GLU A 131 9.31 -15.23 -0.64
CA GLU A 131 8.27 -15.20 0.38
C GLU A 131 8.81 -15.29 1.82
N ALA A 132 9.88 -16.06 2.04
CA ALA A 132 10.49 -16.19 3.36
C ALA A 132 11.12 -14.87 3.82
N LYS A 133 11.83 -14.18 2.91
CA LYS A 133 12.47 -12.90 3.19
C LYS A 133 11.47 -11.76 3.31
N ILE A 134 10.44 -11.72 2.46
CA ILE A 134 9.31 -10.79 2.58
C ILE A 134 8.71 -10.88 3.97
N ARG A 135 8.28 -12.08 4.39
CA ARG A 135 7.64 -12.29 5.69
C ARG A 135 8.52 -11.83 6.85
N LYS A 136 9.80 -12.21 6.83
CA LYS A 136 10.75 -11.84 7.87
C LYS A 136 10.90 -10.32 7.99
N LYS A 137 11.04 -9.61 6.86
CA LYS A 137 11.20 -8.15 6.87
C LYS A 137 9.94 -7.43 7.31
N ILE A 138 8.77 -7.80 6.77
CA ILE A 138 7.50 -7.17 7.14
C ILE A 138 7.21 -7.38 8.64
N ALA A 139 7.46 -8.58 9.17
CA ALA A 139 7.24 -8.87 10.59
C ALA A 139 8.06 -7.96 11.52
N VAL A 140 9.24 -7.51 11.09
CA VAL A 140 10.07 -6.55 11.84
C VAL A 140 9.47 -5.15 11.77
N GLU A 141 9.10 -4.67 10.57
CA GLU A 141 8.52 -3.33 10.36
C GLU A 141 7.25 -3.11 11.18
N ILE A 142 6.36 -4.10 11.23
CA ILE A 142 5.05 -3.97 11.90
C ILE A 142 5.06 -4.27 13.40
N LYS A 143 6.17 -4.78 13.93
CA LYS A 143 6.27 -5.18 15.34
C LYS A 143 5.88 -4.06 16.31
N PRO A 144 6.31 -2.79 16.12
CA PRO A 144 5.89 -1.70 17.00
C PRO A 144 4.36 -1.52 17.00
N TYR A 145 3.74 -1.44 15.83
CA TYR A 145 2.29 -1.29 15.72
C TYR A 145 1.51 -2.45 16.36
N ARG A 146 2.00 -3.68 16.20
CA ARG A 146 1.37 -4.86 16.81
C ARG A 146 1.40 -4.85 18.33
N ASN A 147 2.46 -4.30 18.91
CA ASN A 147 2.60 -4.21 20.36
C ASN A 147 1.68 -3.13 20.92
N ASP A 148 1.55 -2.01 20.21
CA ASP A 148 0.86 -0.83 20.71
C ASP A 148 -0.65 -0.87 20.43
N PHE A 149 -1.09 -1.49 19.33
CA PHE A 149 -2.48 -1.36 18.86
C PHE A 149 -3.16 -2.69 18.49
N ASP A 150 -2.56 -3.50 17.62
CA ASP A 150 -3.21 -4.73 17.13
C ASP A 150 -2.24 -5.91 17.03
N LYS A 151 -2.29 -6.79 18.04
CA LYS A 151 -1.45 -7.98 18.14
C LYS A 151 -1.58 -8.92 16.93
N PHE A 152 -2.71 -8.90 16.22
CA PHE A 152 -3.01 -9.80 15.11
C PHE A 152 -2.80 -9.17 13.73
N PHE A 153 -2.38 -7.90 13.66
CA PHE A 153 -2.14 -7.21 12.41
C PHE A 153 -1.18 -7.97 11.49
N LEU A 154 -1.62 -8.19 10.24
CA LEU A 154 -0.97 -8.99 9.19
C LEU A 154 -0.61 -10.43 9.56
N GLN A 155 -1.14 -11.00 10.64
CA GLN A 155 -0.72 -12.34 11.07
C GLN A 155 -1.09 -13.42 10.04
N THR A 156 -2.27 -13.34 9.43
CA THR A 156 -2.75 -14.35 8.49
C THR A 156 -2.04 -14.24 7.15
N GLU A 157 -1.85 -13.02 6.67
CA GLU A 157 -1.22 -12.71 5.39
C GLU A 157 0.27 -13.10 5.39
N LEU A 158 0.89 -13.12 6.57
CA LEU A 158 2.28 -13.57 6.75
C LEU A 158 2.40 -15.07 7.05
N LYS A 159 1.34 -15.88 6.97
CA LYS A 159 1.46 -17.35 7.06
C LYS A 159 1.99 -17.91 5.74
N ALA A 160 2.72 -19.02 5.83
CA ALA A 160 3.07 -19.78 4.64
C ALA A 160 1.79 -20.39 4.04
N TYR A 161 1.46 -20.02 2.81
CA TYR A 161 0.44 -20.74 2.06
C TYR A 161 1.05 -22.05 1.55
N PRO A 162 0.38 -23.20 1.73
CA PRO A 162 0.84 -24.44 1.13
C PRO A 162 0.83 -24.26 -0.39
N THR A 163 2.00 -24.34 -1.01
CA THR A 163 2.13 -24.48 -2.46
C THR A 163 1.48 -25.80 -2.86
N LYS A 164 0.40 -25.73 -3.65
CA LYS A 164 -0.15 -26.89 -4.36
C LYS A 164 0.76 -27.26 -5.52
#